data_AF-A0A6P5JUN1-F1
#
_entry.id   AF-A0A6P5JUN1-F1
#
_cell.length_a   1.000
_cell.length_b   1.000
_cell.length_c   1.000
_cell.angle_alpha   90.00
_cell.angle_beta   90.00
_cell.angle_gamma   90.00
#
_symmetry.space_group_name_H-M   'P 1'
#
loop_
_entity.id
_entity.type
_entity.pdbx_description
1 polymer ?
#
loop_
_entity_poly.entity_id
_entity_poly.type
_entity_poly.pdbx_seq_one_letter_code
_entity_poly.pdbx_strand_id
1 'polypeptide(L)'
;MDGEVRPTALSRSCWGCPGPTPAPMELKVWVDGVQRVVCGVSEQTTCQEVVIALAQALGQTGRYVLIQRLRDKERQMLPQECPVGAQATCGQFASDVQFVLRRTGPSLTERPASDPCLPPERSPVRASLPHRPWPPAPHEPHRGWPSISAKEEVGGELWGLEHLVQSNEAELGQEGFWKEELRREVQQELERQGLIRELQVATEECARRLRELDAQARALEEEISWRQQQEGPGSRRPQDEAAAARLQRDLHTQALQSERLESSLASVGQALAEAEQSLQAQAQEVEELNRELRQCNLQQFIQQAGPALPPRPQDSGPSQDPPASPASPSHVFPRCPA
;
A
#
# COMPACT_ATOMS: atom_id res chain seq x y z
N MET A 1 66.67 -4.71 26.53
CA MET A 1 66.81 -3.40 27.20
C MET A 1 66.34 -2.37 26.21
N ASP A 2 65.20 -1.77 26.55
CA ASP A 2 64.76 -0.41 26.19
C ASP A 2 64.69 -0.08 24.69
N GLY A 3 63.53 0.14 24.05
CA GLY A 3 62.29 0.72 24.56
C GLY A 3 62.10 2.07 23.90
N GLU A 4 61.31 2.16 22.82
CA GLU A 4 60.65 3.41 22.46
C GLU A 4 59.44 3.15 21.55
N VAL A 5 58.27 3.01 22.17
CA VAL A 5 56.97 3.08 21.52
C VAL A 5 56.60 4.55 21.44
N ARG A 6 56.58 5.12 20.23
CA ARG A 6 55.99 6.43 19.96
C ARG A 6 54.46 6.29 19.91
N PRO A 7 53.69 7.02 20.74
CA PRO A 7 52.24 7.04 20.63
C PRO A 7 51.84 8.06 19.56
N THR A 8 51.19 7.58 18.49
CA THR A 8 50.52 8.43 17.51
C THR A 8 49.31 9.07 18.19
N ALA A 9 49.26 10.40 18.12
CA ALA A 9 48.31 11.27 18.79
C ALA A 9 46.85 10.81 18.63
N LEU A 10 46.23 10.44 19.75
CA LEU A 10 44.79 10.51 19.91
C LEU A 10 44.39 11.98 19.79
N SER A 11 43.77 12.31 18.66
CA SER A 11 43.03 13.56 18.48
C SER A 11 41.91 13.60 19.52
N ARG A 12 42.19 14.28 20.62
CA ARG A 12 41.20 14.82 21.53
C ARG A 12 40.39 15.84 20.73
N SER A 13 39.30 15.41 20.11
CA SER A 13 38.29 16.32 19.61
C SER A 13 37.66 17.03 20.81
N CYS A 14 37.88 18.34 20.80
CA CYS A 14 37.42 19.31 21.76
C CYS A 14 35.92 19.16 22.03
N TRP A 15 35.58 18.99 23.31
CA TRP A 15 34.27 19.36 23.81
C TRP A 15 34.14 20.87 23.68
N GLY A 16 33.11 21.35 22.99
CA GLY A 16 32.71 22.76 23.01
C GLY A 16 32.77 23.47 21.66
N CYS A 17 31.81 23.16 20.79
CA CYS A 17 31.23 24.16 19.89
C CYS A 17 29.71 23.98 19.94
N PRO A 18 28.91 24.97 20.35
CA PRO A 18 27.48 24.93 20.09
C PRO A 18 27.33 25.12 18.58
N GLY A 19 26.91 24.07 17.88
CA GLY A 19 26.39 24.23 16.52
C GLY A 19 25.23 25.23 16.51
N PRO A 20 24.83 25.76 15.34
CA PRO A 20 23.76 26.75 15.23
C PRO A 20 22.55 26.22 16.01
N THR A 21 22.25 26.85 17.15
CA THR A 21 21.14 26.42 17.99
C THR A 21 19.90 26.51 17.14
N PRO A 22 19.23 25.39 16.80
CA PRO A 22 17.91 25.48 16.20
C PRO A 22 17.05 26.31 17.14
N ALA A 23 16.24 27.22 16.59
CA ALA A 23 15.35 28.04 17.39
C ALA A 23 14.65 27.14 18.43
N PRO A 24 14.70 27.46 19.74
CA PRO A 24 14.21 26.57 20.77
C PRO A 24 12.73 26.30 20.50
N MET A 25 12.37 25.04 20.22
CA MET A 25 10.98 24.72 20.00
C MET A 25 10.24 24.81 21.32
N GLU A 26 9.03 25.36 21.23
CA GLU A 26 8.14 25.54 22.38
C GLU A 26 6.99 24.55 22.27
N LEU A 27 6.78 23.77 23.33
CA LEU A 27 5.68 22.82 23.40
C LEU A 27 4.59 23.34 24.33
N LYS A 28 3.37 23.49 23.78
CA LYS A 28 2.18 23.89 24.54
C LYS A 28 1.53 22.66 25.18
N VAL A 29 1.51 22.62 26.51
CA VAL A 29 0.94 21.52 27.29
C VAL A 29 -0.09 22.05 28.28
N TRP A 30 -1.27 21.44 28.31
CA TRP A 30 -2.31 21.72 29.28
C TRP A 30 -2.09 20.90 30.55
N VAL A 31 -2.07 21.56 31.70
CA VAL A 31 -1.95 20.91 33.00
C VAL A 31 -3.04 21.47 33.92
N ASP A 32 -3.90 20.61 34.45
CA ASP A 32 -5.02 20.99 35.32
C ASP A 32 -5.89 22.13 34.74
N GLY A 33 -6.10 22.12 33.42
CA GLY A 33 -6.88 23.13 32.71
C GLY A 33 -6.15 24.44 32.39
N VAL A 34 -4.86 24.56 32.73
CA VAL A 34 -4.02 25.73 32.45
C VAL A 34 -2.98 25.39 31.38
N GLN A 35 -2.88 26.22 30.34
CA GLN A 35 -1.85 26.07 29.32
C GLN A 35 -0.48 26.53 29.84
N ARG A 36 0.51 25.65 29.73
CA ARG A 36 1.92 25.88 30.06
C ARG A 36 2.76 25.73 28.79
N VAL A 37 3.88 26.42 28.73
CA VAL A 37 4.85 26.30 27.63
C VAL A 37 6.13 25.70 28.18
N VAL A 38 6.58 24.60 27.57
CA VAL A 38 7.90 24.02 27.83
C VAL A 38 8.84 24.54 26.75
N CYS A 39 9.86 25.29 27.18
CA CYS A 39 10.88 25.85 26.28
C CYS A 39 12.06 24.89 26.12
N GLY A 40 12.70 24.92 24.94
CA GLY A 40 13.90 24.13 24.67
C GLY A 40 13.63 22.65 24.35
N VAL A 41 12.42 22.33 23.85
CA VAL A 41 12.09 20.98 23.39
C VAL A 41 12.73 20.75 22.02
N SER A 42 13.17 19.53 21.75
CA SER A 42 13.71 19.11 20.45
C SER A 42 12.98 17.86 19.94
N GLU A 43 13.28 17.45 18.70
CA GLU A 43 12.77 16.21 18.12
C GLU A 43 13.22 14.95 18.87
N GLN A 44 14.28 15.05 19.68
CA GLN A 44 14.83 13.96 20.47
C GLN A 44 14.33 13.96 21.92
N THR A 45 13.68 15.04 22.37
CA THR A 45 13.17 15.11 23.74
C THR A 45 12.06 14.10 23.92
N THR A 46 12.19 13.25 24.92
CA THR A 46 11.20 12.19 25.18
C THR A 46 10.01 12.74 25.98
N CYS A 47 8.86 12.08 25.87
CA CYS A 47 7.68 12.40 26.68
C CYS A 47 7.99 12.27 28.16
N GLN A 48 8.84 11.32 28.55
CA GLN A 48 9.32 11.18 29.92
C GLN A 48 10.05 12.45 30.41
N GLU A 49 10.97 12.99 29.62
CA GLU A 49 11.71 14.21 29.99
C GLU A 49 10.79 15.42 30.14
N VAL A 50 9.83 15.59 29.22
CA VAL A 50 8.82 16.66 29.30
C VAL A 50 7.94 16.51 30.54
N VAL A 51 7.47 15.30 30.82
CA VAL A 51 6.66 14.98 32.00
C VAL A 51 7.43 15.27 33.28
N ILE A 52 8.70 14.87 33.36
CA ILE A 52 9.57 15.13 34.52
C ILE A 52 9.77 16.63 34.72
N ALA A 53 10.09 17.36 33.66
CA ALA A 53 10.31 18.80 33.73
C ALA A 53 9.06 19.55 34.21
N LEU A 54 7.88 19.19 33.68
CA LEU A 54 6.61 19.76 34.12
C LEU A 54 6.28 19.40 35.58
N ALA A 55 6.44 18.13 35.96
CA ALA A 55 6.20 17.67 37.32
C ALA A 55 7.10 18.39 38.34
N GLN A 56 8.39 18.55 38.01
CA GLN A 56 9.37 19.27 38.83
C GLN A 56 9.04 20.76 38.94
N ALA A 57 8.70 21.43 37.84
CA ALA A 57 8.33 22.85 37.84
C ALA A 57 7.03 23.12 38.61
N LEU A 58 6.11 22.16 38.62
CA LEU A 58 4.87 22.22 39.39
C LEU A 58 5.05 21.81 40.86
N GLY A 59 6.21 21.27 41.23
CA GLY A 59 6.48 20.77 42.58
C GLY A 59 5.63 19.54 42.94
N GLN A 60 5.08 18.84 41.96
CA GLN A 60 4.24 17.67 42.17
C GLN A 60 4.93 16.42 41.62
N THR A 61 5.27 15.49 42.50
CA THR A 61 5.91 14.22 42.10
C THR A 61 4.88 13.10 42.11
N GLY A 62 4.74 12.38 41.01
CA GLY A 62 3.72 11.33 40.86
C GLY A 62 3.83 10.62 39.52
N ARG A 63 2.89 9.71 39.26
CA ARG A 63 2.75 9.06 37.96
C ARG A 63 1.93 9.96 37.04
N TYR A 64 2.52 10.35 35.94
CA TYR A 64 1.89 11.21 34.93
C TYR A 64 1.97 10.54 33.57
N VAL A 65 0.99 10.83 32.73
CA VAL A 65 0.93 10.43 31.33
C VAL A 65 0.69 11.68 30.49
N LEU A 66 1.44 11.80 29.41
CA LEU A 66 1.21 12.84 28.41
C LEU A 66 0.19 12.31 27.39
N ILE A 67 -0.87 13.05 27.15
CA ILE A 67 -1.95 12.70 26.24
C ILE A 67 -1.88 13.65 25.05
N GLN A 68 -1.85 13.09 23.85
CA GLN A 68 -2.00 13.81 22.59
C GLN A 68 -3.48 13.82 22.21
N ARG A 69 -4.09 14.99 22.15
CA ARG A 69 -5.48 15.19 21.73
C ARG A 69 -5.50 15.84 20.35
N LEU A 70 -6.17 15.18 19.41
CA LEU A 70 -6.46 15.71 18.09
C LEU A 70 -7.97 15.64 17.86
N ARG A 71 -8.63 16.80 17.91
CA ARG A 71 -10.11 16.92 17.84
C ARG A 71 -10.77 16.08 18.95
N ASP A 72 -11.49 15.03 18.56
CA ASP A 72 -12.20 14.11 19.46
C ASP A 72 -11.44 12.80 19.73
N LYS A 73 -10.20 12.69 19.24
CA LYS A 73 -9.35 11.52 19.47
C LYS A 73 -8.24 11.87 20.47
N GLU A 74 -8.21 11.14 21.57
CA GLU A 74 -7.15 11.23 22.57
C GLU A 74 -6.28 9.96 22.52
N ARG A 75 -4.97 10.15 22.50
CA ARG A 75 -3.96 9.08 22.49
C ARG A 75 -2.99 9.30 23.64
N GLN A 76 -2.82 8.28 24.48
CA GLN A 76 -1.76 8.29 25.48
C GLN A 76 -0.41 8.08 24.80
N MET A 77 0.55 8.93 25.12
CA MET A 77 1.92 8.83 24.63
C MET A 77 2.74 7.89 25.51
N LEU A 78 3.64 7.13 24.88
CA LEU A 78 4.59 6.29 25.60
C LEU A 78 5.74 7.13 26.16
N PRO A 79 6.37 6.73 27.28
CA PRO A 79 7.49 7.46 27.86
C PRO A 79 8.67 7.71 26.90
N GLN A 80 8.94 6.75 26.02
CA GLN A 80 10.03 6.79 25.03
C GLN A 80 9.69 7.52 23.72
N GLU A 81 8.45 7.96 23.51
CA GLU A 81 8.07 8.71 22.32
C GLU A 81 8.53 10.16 22.42
N CYS A 82 8.70 10.84 21.27
CA CYS A 82 9.03 12.26 21.23
C CYS A 82 7.76 13.07 20.87
N PRO A 83 7.33 14.06 21.68
CA PRO A 83 6.09 14.80 21.45
C PRO A 83 6.14 15.65 20.16
N VAL A 84 7.29 16.26 19.85
CA VAL A 84 7.48 17.01 18.60
C VAL A 84 7.40 16.09 17.37
N GLY A 85 8.03 14.91 17.44
CA GLY A 85 7.93 13.90 16.38
C GLY A 85 6.51 13.34 16.21
N ALA A 86 5.80 13.09 17.32
CA ALA A 86 4.41 12.65 17.30
C ALA A 86 3.46 13.71 16.75
N GLN A 87 3.72 14.99 17.00
CA GLN A 87 2.99 16.11 16.41
C GLN A 87 3.23 16.21 14.90
N ALA A 88 4.48 16.06 14.45
CA ALA A 88 4.84 16.06 13.04
C ALA A 88 4.17 14.91 12.25
N THR A 89 4.00 13.76 12.91
CA THR A 89 3.30 12.59 12.33
C THR A 89 1.82 12.89 12.02
N CYS A 90 1.21 13.88 12.67
CA CYS A 90 -0.14 14.34 12.35
C CYS A 90 -0.24 15.20 11.08
N GLY A 91 0.89 15.51 10.43
CA GLY A 91 0.96 16.19 9.13
C GLY A 91 0.23 17.54 9.15
N GLN A 92 -0.73 17.71 8.24
CA GLN A 92 -1.53 18.94 8.10
C GLN A 92 -2.36 19.31 9.34
N PHE A 93 -2.56 18.37 10.27
CA PHE A 93 -3.29 18.62 11.51
C PHE A 93 -2.38 18.94 12.70
N ALA A 94 -1.07 19.08 12.48
CA ALA A 94 -0.09 19.35 13.53
C ALA A 94 -0.42 20.61 14.35
N SER A 95 -1.05 21.62 13.74
CA SER A 95 -1.48 22.85 14.43
C SER A 95 -2.62 22.63 15.43
N ASP A 96 -3.43 21.60 15.22
CA ASP A 96 -4.65 21.32 16.01
C ASP A 96 -4.37 20.34 17.15
N VAL A 97 -3.15 19.79 17.23
CA VAL A 97 -2.74 18.87 18.28
C VAL A 97 -2.57 19.61 19.60
N GLN A 98 -3.20 19.10 20.64
CA GLN A 98 -3.04 19.58 22.01
C GLN A 98 -2.40 18.51 22.86
N PHE A 99 -1.42 18.88 23.67
CA PHE A 99 -0.85 17.99 24.68
C PHE A 99 -1.47 18.27 26.03
N VAL A 100 -1.86 17.23 26.75
CA VAL A 100 -2.49 17.31 28.07
C VAL A 100 -1.71 16.41 29.03
N LEU A 101 -1.20 16.97 30.11
CA LEU A 101 -0.58 16.20 31.18
C LEU A 101 -1.66 15.73 32.14
N ARG A 102 -1.80 14.41 32.30
CA ARG A 102 -2.76 13.81 33.22
C ARG A 102 -2.05 13.03 34.32
N ARG A 103 -2.48 13.21 35.56
CA ARG A 103 -1.99 12.44 36.70
C ARG A 103 -2.74 11.11 36.80
N THR A 104 -1.99 10.00 36.91
CA THR A 104 -2.51 8.63 36.88
C THR A 104 -2.33 7.90 38.21
N GLY A 105 -1.62 8.46 39.19
CA GLY A 105 -1.45 7.85 40.51
C GLY A 105 -1.28 8.84 41.67
N PRO A 106 -1.43 8.37 42.93
CA PRO A 106 -1.24 9.20 44.11
C PRO A 106 0.23 9.66 44.20
N SER A 107 0.44 10.93 44.52
CA SER A 107 1.76 11.51 44.77
C SER A 107 2.30 10.92 46.07
N LEU A 108 3.59 10.60 46.11
CA LEU A 108 4.26 9.99 47.28
C LEU A 108 4.27 10.90 48.55
N THR A 109 3.60 12.04 48.54
CA THR A 109 3.50 12.99 49.65
C THR A 109 2.16 12.99 50.38
N GLU A 110 1.18 12.16 50.01
CA GLU A 110 -0.06 12.00 50.79
C GLU A 110 -0.13 10.64 51.49
N ARG A 111 -0.02 10.70 52.81
CA ARG A 111 -0.18 9.60 53.77
C ARG A 111 -1.60 9.02 53.65
N PRO A 112 -1.80 7.69 53.60
CA PRO A 112 -3.10 7.13 53.25
C PRO A 112 -4.08 7.22 54.43
N ALA A 113 -5.22 7.86 54.22
CA ALA A 113 -6.43 7.49 54.95
C ALA A 113 -6.91 6.15 54.34
N SER A 114 -6.90 5.13 55.18
CA SER A 114 -7.21 3.74 54.91
C SER A 114 -8.60 3.53 54.31
N ASP A 115 -8.66 2.80 53.18
CA ASP A 115 -9.68 1.78 52.92
C ASP A 115 -9.19 0.80 51.83
N PRO A 116 -9.34 -0.53 51.96
CA PRO A 116 -8.77 -1.49 51.02
C PRO A 116 -9.73 -1.86 49.88
N CYS A 117 -9.12 -2.09 48.70
CA CYS A 117 -9.59 -2.92 47.58
C CYS A 117 -10.69 -2.34 46.65
N LEU A 118 -10.26 -1.89 45.47
CA LEU A 118 -10.95 -2.20 44.21
C LEU A 118 -9.90 -2.55 43.12
N PRO A 119 -10.03 -3.69 42.41
CA PRO A 119 -9.17 -4.04 41.28
C PRO A 119 -9.43 -3.13 40.06
N PRO A 120 -8.46 -2.96 39.14
CA PRO A 120 -8.62 -2.09 38.00
C PRO A 120 -9.45 -2.78 36.93
N GLU A 121 -10.70 -2.36 36.74
CA GLU A 121 -11.45 -2.73 35.55
C GLU A 121 -12.04 -1.49 34.89
N ARG A 122 -11.56 -1.20 33.67
CA ARG A 122 -12.40 -0.96 32.47
C ARG A 122 -11.51 -0.65 31.27
N SER A 123 -11.57 -1.55 30.29
CA SER A 123 -11.07 -1.35 28.92
C SER A 123 -11.86 -0.23 28.22
N PRO A 124 -11.27 0.47 27.23
CA PRO A 124 -11.89 1.62 26.55
C PRO A 124 -13.03 1.26 25.56
N VAL A 125 -13.51 0.02 25.52
CA VAL A 125 -14.50 -0.43 24.51
C VAL A 125 -15.96 -0.27 24.97
N ARG A 126 -16.23 0.28 26.17
CA ARG A 126 -17.59 0.50 26.67
C ARG A 126 -17.89 1.98 26.95
N ALA A 127 -17.61 2.84 25.98
CA ALA A 127 -17.99 4.25 26.02
C ALA A 127 -19.43 4.52 25.53
N SER A 128 -20.16 3.49 25.07
CA SER A 128 -21.47 3.65 24.41
C SER A 128 -22.68 3.52 25.34
N LEU A 129 -22.51 3.30 26.64
CA LEU A 129 -23.64 3.29 27.56
C LEU A 129 -23.85 4.70 28.12
N PRO A 130 -25.05 5.30 28.01
CA PRO A 130 -25.34 6.54 28.69
C PRO A 130 -25.09 6.36 30.20
N HIS A 131 -24.48 7.37 30.83
CA HIS A 131 -24.39 7.45 32.28
C HIS A 131 -25.79 7.30 32.86
N ARG A 132 -26.08 6.19 33.54
CA ARG A 132 -27.22 6.11 34.45
C ARG A 132 -26.87 7.01 35.65
N PRO A 133 -27.59 8.11 35.92
CA PRO A 133 -27.51 8.72 37.24
C PRO A 133 -28.07 7.66 38.20
N TRP A 134 -27.22 7.13 39.07
CA TRP A 134 -27.68 6.32 40.19
C TRP A 134 -28.61 7.23 41.02
N PRO A 135 -29.91 6.91 41.19
CA PRO A 135 -30.70 7.62 42.18
C PRO A 135 -30.08 7.33 43.54
N PRO A 136 -29.95 8.31 44.45
CA PRO A 136 -29.38 8.06 45.77
C PRO A 136 -30.06 6.83 46.38
N ALA A 137 -29.26 5.89 46.87
CA ALA A 137 -29.75 4.66 47.49
C ALA A 137 -30.87 5.00 48.47
N PRO A 138 -31.97 4.23 48.53
CA PRO A 138 -32.94 4.39 49.60
C PRO A 138 -32.17 4.19 50.90
N HIS A 139 -32.06 5.25 51.70
CA HIS A 139 -31.63 5.11 53.07
C HIS A 139 -32.52 4.03 53.72
N GLU A 140 -31.89 2.97 54.23
CA GLU A 140 -32.57 2.06 55.14
C GLU A 140 -33.23 2.88 56.24
N PRO A 141 -34.56 2.73 56.50
CA PRO A 141 -35.12 3.27 57.71
C PRO A 141 -34.66 2.37 58.86
N HIS A 142 -33.62 2.82 59.54
CA HIS A 142 -33.32 2.34 60.88
C HIS A 142 -34.56 2.53 61.77
N ARG A 143 -35.15 1.38 62.15
CA ARG A 143 -35.78 1.09 63.44
C ARG A 143 -36.56 2.25 64.09
N GLY A 144 -37.85 2.31 63.79
CA GLY A 144 -38.81 3.04 64.61
C GLY A 144 -40.10 3.31 63.86
N TRP A 145 -41.11 2.47 64.06
CA TRP A 145 -42.47 2.79 63.62
C TRP A 145 -43.00 3.94 64.49
N PRO A 146 -43.38 5.11 63.94
CA PRO A 146 -44.22 6.04 64.66
C PRO A 146 -45.65 5.48 64.67
N SER A 147 -46.21 5.39 65.86
CA SER A 147 -47.61 5.05 66.08
C SER A 147 -48.51 5.95 65.23
N ILE A 148 -49.39 5.30 64.48
CA ILE A 148 -50.35 5.86 63.54
C ILE A 148 -51.20 6.95 64.23
N SER A 149 -51.09 8.19 63.74
CA SER A 149 -52.22 9.13 63.72
C SER A 149 -52.49 9.51 62.28
N ALA A 150 -53.35 8.71 61.67
CA ALA A 150 -53.81 8.84 60.32
C ALA A 150 -54.75 10.06 60.18
N LYS A 151 -54.40 10.95 59.26
CA LYS A 151 -55.25 11.42 58.15
C LYS A 151 -54.54 12.61 57.48
N GLU A 152 -53.58 12.34 56.59
CA GLU A 152 -53.23 13.19 55.42
C GLU A 152 -52.02 12.67 54.63
N GLU A 153 -51.18 11.76 55.16
CA GLU A 153 -49.98 11.27 54.45
C GLU A 153 -50.18 10.14 53.44
N VAL A 154 -51.32 9.44 53.48
CA VAL A 154 -51.60 8.28 52.60
C VAL A 154 -51.58 8.67 51.11
N GLY A 155 -51.93 9.92 50.79
CA GLY A 155 -51.89 10.42 49.41
C GLY A 155 -50.47 10.63 48.86
N GLY A 156 -49.51 11.01 49.71
CA GLY A 156 -48.12 11.23 49.31
C GLY A 156 -47.37 9.91 49.08
N GLU A 157 -47.58 8.93 49.96
CA GLU A 157 -47.02 7.59 49.82
C GLU A 157 -47.57 6.87 48.58
N LEU A 158 -48.88 6.99 48.34
CA LEU A 158 -49.53 6.45 47.13
C LEU A 158 -48.94 7.07 45.85
N TRP A 159 -48.79 8.39 45.81
CA TRP A 159 -48.22 9.10 44.66
C TRP A 159 -46.76 8.70 44.40
N GLY A 160 -45.96 8.53 45.46
CA GLY A 160 -44.59 8.03 45.34
C GLY A 160 -44.51 6.61 44.78
N LEU A 161 -45.40 5.72 45.21
CA LEU A 161 -45.50 4.35 44.69
C LEU A 161 -45.97 4.34 43.22
N GLU A 162 -46.95 5.17 42.85
CA GLU A 162 -47.41 5.30 41.46
C GLU A 162 -46.30 5.77 40.52
N HIS A 163 -45.53 6.79 40.92
CA HIS A 163 -44.38 7.25 40.15
C HIS A 163 -43.29 6.17 40.03
N LEU A 164 -43.07 5.38 41.09
CA LEU A 164 -42.12 4.27 41.06
C LEU A 164 -42.57 3.14 40.11
N VAL A 165 -43.86 2.83 40.12
CA VAL A 165 -44.46 1.84 39.19
C VAL A 165 -44.33 2.31 37.75
N GLN A 166 -44.64 3.58 37.46
CA GLN A 166 -44.45 4.16 36.12
C GLN A 166 -42.99 4.15 35.69
N SER A 167 -42.07 4.47 36.59
CA SER A 167 -40.63 4.39 36.33
C SER A 167 -40.18 2.95 36.06
N ASN A 168 -40.65 1.99 36.84
CA ASN A 168 -40.33 0.57 36.65
C ASN A 168 -40.92 0.02 35.35
N GLU A 169 -42.15 0.40 34.97
CA GLU A 169 -42.75 0.04 33.68
C GLU A 169 -41.95 0.60 32.51
N ALA A 170 -41.46 1.83 32.62
CA ALA A 170 -40.59 2.43 31.61
C ALA A 170 -39.22 1.74 31.52
N GLU A 171 -38.66 1.25 32.64
CA GLU A 171 -37.42 0.46 32.64
C GLU A 171 -37.63 -0.95 32.04
N LEU A 172 -38.73 -1.63 32.40
CA LEU A 172 -39.12 -2.92 31.83
C LEU A 172 -39.43 -2.81 30.33
N GLY A 173 -40.00 -1.70 29.89
CA GLY A 173 -40.24 -1.40 28.48
C GLY A 173 -38.97 -1.28 27.62
N GLN A 174 -37.81 -1.05 28.24
CA GLN A 174 -36.51 -0.93 27.54
C GLN A 174 -35.78 -2.27 27.38
N GLU A 175 -36.31 -3.37 27.91
CA GLU A 175 -35.65 -4.67 27.82
C GLU A 175 -35.40 -5.13 26.37
N GLY A 176 -36.32 -4.83 25.45
CA GLY A 176 -36.18 -5.16 24.03
C GLY A 176 -34.95 -4.48 23.43
N PHE A 177 -34.86 -3.16 23.61
CA PHE A 177 -33.74 -2.35 23.15
C PHE A 177 -32.39 -2.91 23.63
N TRP A 178 -32.27 -3.26 24.91
CA TRP A 178 -31.03 -3.83 25.44
C TRP A 178 -30.73 -5.23 24.90
N LYS A 179 -31.75 -6.05 24.63
CA LYS A 179 -31.59 -7.37 23.99
C LYS A 179 -31.15 -7.23 22.52
N GLU A 180 -31.67 -6.26 21.78
CA GLU A 180 -31.18 -5.92 20.43
C GLU A 180 -29.73 -5.43 20.47
N GLU A 181 -29.41 -4.52 21.40
CA GLU A 181 -28.09 -3.91 21.50
C GLU A 181 -27.01 -4.94 21.90
N LEU A 182 -27.34 -5.83 22.83
CA LEU A 182 -26.48 -6.96 23.18
C LEU A 182 -26.22 -7.87 21.98
N ARG A 183 -27.26 -8.18 21.18
CA ARG A 183 -27.10 -9.00 19.96
C ARG A 183 -26.18 -8.32 18.95
N ARG A 184 -26.34 -7.01 18.74
CA ARG A 184 -25.49 -6.21 17.86
C ARG A 184 -24.04 -6.24 18.33
N GLU A 185 -23.80 -6.12 19.63
CA GLU A 185 -22.44 -6.12 20.17
C GLU A 185 -21.79 -7.51 20.09
N VAL A 186 -22.52 -8.58 20.38
CA VAL A 186 -22.04 -9.96 20.22
C VAL A 186 -21.66 -10.22 18.76
N GLN A 187 -22.46 -9.75 17.80
CA GLN A 187 -22.16 -9.89 16.39
C GLN A 187 -20.87 -9.15 16.00
N GLN A 188 -20.70 -7.90 16.44
CA GLN A 188 -19.48 -7.13 16.18
C GLN A 188 -18.24 -7.76 16.84
N GLU A 189 -18.41 -8.33 18.02
CA GLU A 189 -17.34 -9.03 18.72
C GLU A 189 -16.90 -10.28 17.96
N LEU A 190 -17.85 -11.06 17.42
CA LEU A 190 -17.54 -12.21 16.57
C LEU A 190 -16.82 -11.79 15.28
N GLU A 191 -17.24 -10.70 14.64
CA GLU A 191 -16.58 -10.15 13.44
C GLU A 191 -15.15 -9.71 13.76
N ARG A 192 -14.94 -8.97 14.85
CA ARG A 192 -13.60 -8.57 15.33
C ARG A 192 -12.74 -9.79 15.63
N GLN A 193 -13.28 -10.81 16.27
CA GLN A 193 -12.57 -12.06 16.53
C GLN A 193 -12.20 -12.80 15.25
N GLY A 194 -13.07 -12.79 14.23
CA GLY A 194 -12.77 -13.31 12.90
C GLY A 194 -11.57 -12.61 12.27
N LEU A 195 -11.60 -11.27 12.25
CA LEU A 195 -10.50 -10.45 11.73
C LEU A 195 -9.18 -10.70 12.48
N ILE A 196 -9.23 -10.82 13.81
CA ILE A 196 -8.04 -11.13 14.61
C ILE A 196 -7.45 -12.49 14.21
N ARG A 197 -8.30 -13.52 14.03
CA ARG A 197 -7.84 -14.85 13.61
C ARG A 197 -7.23 -14.84 12.21
N GLU A 198 -7.85 -14.13 11.28
CA GLU A 198 -7.31 -13.97 9.92
C GLU A 198 -5.94 -13.30 9.94
N LEU A 199 -5.80 -12.22 10.70
CA LEU A 199 -4.51 -11.55 10.88
C LEU A 199 -3.48 -12.47 11.54
N GLN A 200 -3.86 -13.26 12.55
CA GLN A 200 -2.98 -14.23 13.18
C GLN A 200 -2.46 -15.25 12.16
N VAL A 201 -3.34 -15.86 11.37
CA VAL A 201 -2.95 -16.81 10.31
C VAL A 201 -2.02 -16.15 9.29
N ALA A 202 -2.35 -14.94 8.82
CA ALA A 202 -1.51 -14.21 7.88
C ALA A 202 -0.11 -13.89 8.46
N THR A 203 -0.03 -13.54 9.75
CA THR A 203 1.26 -13.31 10.42
C THR A 203 2.08 -14.59 10.56
N GLU A 204 1.44 -15.72 10.84
CA GLU A 204 2.09 -17.03 10.91
C GLU A 204 2.62 -17.46 9.53
N GLU A 205 1.86 -17.22 8.47
CA GLU A 205 2.32 -17.48 7.10
C GLU A 205 3.53 -16.63 6.72
N CYS A 206 3.50 -15.32 7.01
CA CYS A 206 4.62 -14.43 6.79
C CYS A 206 5.85 -14.89 7.58
N ALA A 207 5.68 -15.27 8.85
CA ALA A 207 6.75 -15.81 9.67
C ALA A 207 7.33 -17.12 9.09
N ARG A 208 6.48 -18.00 8.55
CA ARG A 208 6.93 -19.22 7.87
C ARG A 208 7.76 -18.91 6.63
N ARG A 209 7.29 -18.00 5.77
CA ARG A 209 8.00 -17.59 4.55
C ARG A 209 9.35 -16.96 4.87
N LEU A 210 9.42 -16.14 5.92
CA LEU A 210 10.69 -15.57 6.40
C LEU A 210 11.68 -16.67 6.83
N ARG A 211 11.23 -17.64 7.66
CA ARG A 211 12.09 -18.75 8.08
C ARG A 211 12.60 -19.60 6.90
N GLU A 212 11.78 -19.79 5.88
CA GLU A 212 12.15 -20.51 4.66
C GLU A 212 13.23 -19.76 3.88
N LEU A 213 13.07 -18.45 3.69
CA LEU A 213 14.09 -17.61 3.06
C LEU A 213 15.38 -17.54 3.89
N ASP A 214 15.29 -17.44 5.22
CA ASP A 214 16.45 -17.48 6.11
C ASP A 214 17.20 -18.80 6.02
N ALA A 215 16.48 -19.94 5.91
CA ALA A 215 17.08 -21.24 5.72
C ALA A 215 17.78 -21.36 4.36
N GLN A 216 17.16 -20.83 3.30
CA GLN A 216 17.76 -20.75 1.97
C GLN A 216 19.02 -19.87 1.97
N ALA A 217 18.98 -18.72 2.64
CA ALA A 217 20.12 -17.82 2.77
C ALA A 217 21.29 -18.52 3.47
N ARG A 218 21.04 -19.19 4.60
CA ARG A 218 22.06 -19.97 5.33
C ARG A 218 22.63 -21.11 4.49
N ALA A 219 21.80 -21.84 3.76
CA ALA A 219 22.26 -22.91 2.89
C ALA A 219 23.19 -22.39 1.78
N LEU A 220 22.87 -21.23 1.20
CA LEU A 220 23.74 -20.57 0.22
C LEU A 220 25.02 -20.03 0.86
N GLU A 221 24.96 -19.47 2.06
CA GLU A 221 26.15 -19.04 2.81
C GLU A 221 27.07 -20.22 3.11
N GLU A 222 26.51 -21.37 3.52
CA GLU A 222 27.25 -22.61 3.70
C GLU A 222 27.88 -23.06 2.38
N GLU A 223 27.13 -23.09 1.28
CA GLU A 223 27.65 -23.46 -0.04
C GLU A 223 28.79 -22.54 -0.49
N ILE A 224 28.64 -21.22 -0.31
CA ILE A 224 29.68 -20.23 -0.60
C ILE A 224 30.91 -20.49 0.28
N SER A 225 30.71 -20.75 1.57
CA SER A 225 31.81 -21.05 2.49
C SER A 225 32.55 -22.35 2.13
N TRP A 226 31.82 -23.39 1.71
CA TRP A 226 32.36 -24.66 1.24
C TRP A 226 33.17 -24.46 -0.04
N ARG A 227 32.66 -23.66 -0.99
CA ARG A 227 33.38 -23.30 -2.22
C ARG A 227 34.65 -22.50 -1.91
N GLN A 228 34.62 -21.55 -0.97
CA GLN A 228 35.80 -20.78 -0.58
C GLN A 228 36.87 -21.64 0.12
N GLN A 229 36.46 -22.64 0.91
CA GLN A 229 37.39 -23.58 1.54
C GLN A 229 38.01 -24.56 0.53
N GLN A 230 37.25 -24.98 -0.49
CA GLN A 230 37.79 -25.77 -1.61
C GLN A 230 38.69 -24.93 -2.52
N GLU A 231 38.31 -23.68 -2.80
CA GLU A 231 39.10 -22.69 -3.52
C GLU A 231 40.13 -22.01 -2.59
N GLY A 232 41.01 -22.80 -1.96
CA GLY A 232 42.16 -22.25 -1.26
C GLY A 232 43.01 -21.34 -2.17
N PRO A 233 43.82 -20.40 -1.63
CA PRO A 233 44.51 -19.33 -2.36
C PRO A 233 45.48 -19.77 -3.48
N GLY A 234 45.66 -21.07 -3.72
CA GLY A 234 46.44 -21.63 -4.82
C GLY A 234 45.66 -22.43 -5.88
N SER A 235 44.33 -22.60 -5.74
CA SER A 235 43.52 -23.41 -6.66
C SER A 235 42.89 -22.63 -7.82
N ARG A 236 42.63 -21.33 -7.66
CA ARG A 236 42.33 -20.41 -8.78
C ARG A 236 43.61 -20.16 -9.59
N ARG A 237 43.98 -21.17 -10.36
CA ARG A 237 45.16 -21.10 -11.23
C ARG A 237 44.91 -20.09 -12.35
N PRO A 238 45.99 -19.58 -12.98
CA PRO A 238 45.94 -18.79 -14.22
C PRO A 238 45.12 -19.40 -15.37
N GLN A 239 44.66 -20.65 -15.25
CA GLN A 239 43.77 -21.32 -16.20
C GLN A 239 42.35 -20.74 -16.21
N ASP A 240 41.78 -20.34 -15.08
CA ASP A 240 40.43 -19.78 -15.04
C ASP A 240 40.43 -18.34 -15.60
N GLU A 241 41.47 -17.57 -15.27
CA GLU A 241 41.71 -16.26 -15.88
C GLU A 241 42.02 -16.37 -17.38
N ALA A 242 42.82 -17.36 -17.80
CA ALA A 242 43.08 -17.60 -19.21
C ALA A 242 41.84 -18.11 -19.96
N ALA A 243 40.97 -18.91 -19.32
CA ALA A 243 39.71 -19.37 -19.89
C ALA A 243 38.70 -18.22 -20.01
N ALA A 244 38.58 -17.37 -18.98
CA ALA A 244 37.80 -16.14 -19.04
C ALA A 244 38.31 -15.19 -20.14
N ALA A 245 39.63 -15.01 -20.24
CA ALA A 245 40.23 -14.19 -21.29
C ALA A 245 40.06 -14.79 -22.70
N ARG A 246 39.95 -16.12 -22.84
CA ARG A 246 39.59 -16.78 -24.11
C ARG A 246 38.14 -16.51 -24.46
N LEU A 247 37.21 -16.73 -23.52
CA LEU A 247 35.79 -16.46 -23.71
C LEU A 247 35.52 -14.99 -24.05
N GLN A 248 36.22 -14.06 -23.40
CA GLN A 248 36.13 -12.63 -23.71
C GLN A 248 36.60 -12.32 -25.15
N ARG A 249 37.69 -12.94 -25.60
CA ARG A 249 38.16 -12.79 -26.99
C ARG A 249 37.20 -13.41 -28.00
N ASP A 250 36.63 -14.57 -27.69
CA ASP A 250 35.67 -15.24 -28.55
C ASP A 250 34.37 -14.44 -28.65
N LEU A 251 33.86 -13.91 -27.53
CA LEU A 251 32.71 -13.00 -27.52
C LEU A 251 32.98 -11.71 -28.30
N HIS A 252 34.16 -11.12 -28.16
CA HIS A 252 34.53 -9.93 -28.93
C HIS A 252 34.61 -10.23 -30.44
N THR A 253 35.15 -11.39 -30.80
CA THR A 253 35.21 -11.85 -32.19
C THR A 253 33.82 -12.10 -32.74
N GLN A 254 32.93 -12.70 -31.95
CA GLN A 254 31.53 -12.90 -32.33
C GLN A 254 30.76 -11.57 -32.48
N ALA A 255 31.01 -10.58 -31.62
CA ALA A 255 30.39 -9.25 -31.73
C ALA A 255 30.81 -8.53 -33.03
N LEU A 256 32.09 -8.61 -33.40
CA LEU A 256 32.57 -8.08 -34.68
C LEU A 256 31.96 -8.84 -35.87
N GLN A 257 31.79 -10.16 -35.73
CA GLN A 257 31.13 -10.97 -36.75
C GLN A 257 29.64 -10.61 -36.90
N SER A 258 28.92 -10.36 -35.80
CA SER A 258 27.52 -9.95 -35.87
C SER A 258 27.36 -8.58 -36.52
N GLU A 259 28.19 -7.60 -36.17
CA GLU A 259 28.16 -6.26 -36.79
C GLU A 259 28.42 -6.32 -38.29
N ARG A 260 29.34 -7.20 -38.73
CA ARG A 260 29.59 -7.45 -40.15
C ARG A 260 28.38 -8.05 -40.86
N LEU A 261 27.70 -9.00 -40.22
CA LEU A 261 26.49 -9.61 -40.76
C LEU A 261 25.33 -8.61 -40.81
N GLU A 262 25.18 -7.76 -39.79
CA GLU A 262 24.19 -6.67 -39.76
C GLU A 262 24.44 -5.66 -40.89
N SER A 263 25.70 -5.27 -41.10
CA SER A 263 26.10 -4.41 -42.22
C SER A 263 25.79 -5.07 -43.58
N SER A 264 26.05 -6.37 -43.70
CA SER A 264 25.72 -7.14 -44.91
C SER A 264 24.20 -7.21 -45.13
N LEU A 265 23.43 -7.48 -44.07
CA LEU A 265 21.97 -7.54 -44.10
C LEU A 265 21.38 -6.19 -44.51
N ALA A 266 21.91 -5.08 -43.97
CA ALA A 266 21.50 -3.73 -44.34
C ALA A 266 21.76 -3.45 -45.83
N SER A 267 22.93 -3.83 -46.35
CA SER A 267 23.25 -3.65 -47.77
C SER A 267 22.34 -4.47 -48.69
N VAL A 268 22.02 -5.72 -48.32
CA VAL A 268 21.09 -6.57 -49.06
C VAL A 268 19.67 -6.03 -48.96
N GLY A 269 19.25 -5.52 -47.79
CA GLY A 269 17.95 -4.89 -47.60
C GLY A 269 17.78 -3.64 -48.46
N GLN A 270 18.82 -2.81 -48.59
CA GLN A 270 18.81 -1.66 -49.48
C GLN A 270 18.70 -2.09 -50.95
N ALA A 271 19.52 -3.05 -51.39
CA ALA A 271 19.46 -3.56 -52.76
C ALA A 271 18.09 -4.18 -53.09
N LEU A 272 17.46 -4.86 -52.13
CA LEU A 272 16.10 -5.38 -52.28
C LEU A 272 15.07 -4.25 -52.44
N ALA A 273 15.15 -3.20 -51.61
CA ALA A 273 14.24 -2.05 -51.72
C ALA A 273 14.38 -1.32 -53.06
N GLU A 274 15.62 -1.17 -53.56
CA GLU A 274 15.89 -0.59 -54.88
C GLU A 274 15.32 -1.49 -56.00
N ALA A 275 15.47 -2.82 -55.88
CA ALA A 275 14.89 -3.77 -56.82
C ALA A 275 13.35 -3.71 -56.81
N GLU A 276 12.72 -3.66 -55.64
CA GLU A 276 11.26 -3.52 -55.49
C GLU A 276 10.75 -2.22 -56.13
N GLN A 277 11.44 -1.09 -55.91
CA GLN A 277 11.11 0.18 -56.57
C GLN A 277 11.23 0.08 -58.10
N SER A 278 12.28 -0.57 -58.60
CA SER A 278 12.46 -0.78 -60.04
C SER A 278 11.35 -1.64 -60.65
N LEU A 279 10.91 -2.69 -59.93
CA LEU A 279 9.80 -3.54 -60.34
C LEU A 279 8.47 -2.79 -60.32
N GLN A 280 8.23 -1.92 -59.33
CA GLN A 280 7.06 -1.04 -59.30
C GLN A 280 7.05 -0.05 -60.47
N ALA A 281 8.19 0.56 -60.80
CA ALA A 281 8.33 1.43 -61.96
C ALA A 281 8.04 0.69 -63.27
N GLN A 282 8.61 -0.51 -63.45
CA GLN A 282 8.32 -1.35 -64.62
C GLN A 282 6.84 -1.75 -64.70
N ALA A 283 6.19 -2.05 -63.58
CA ALA A 283 4.76 -2.35 -63.55
C ALA A 283 3.90 -1.14 -63.98
N GLN A 284 4.25 0.06 -63.53
CA GLN A 284 3.60 1.31 -63.95
C GLN A 284 3.78 1.56 -65.44
N GLU A 285 4.99 1.39 -65.97
CA GLU A 285 5.27 1.51 -67.40
C GLU A 285 4.44 0.51 -68.22
N VAL A 286 4.32 -0.74 -67.76
CA VAL A 286 3.45 -1.75 -68.40
C VAL A 286 1.98 -1.33 -68.35
N GLU A 287 1.50 -0.75 -67.25
CA GLU A 287 0.13 -0.23 -67.15
C GLU A 287 -0.11 0.94 -68.11
N GLU A 288 0.85 1.86 -68.24
CA GLU A 288 0.80 3.00 -69.17
C GLU A 288 0.75 2.50 -70.61
N LEU A 289 1.65 1.61 -71.00
CA LEU A 289 1.66 0.99 -72.32
C LEU A 289 0.35 0.21 -72.59
N ASN A 290 -0.22 -0.44 -71.58
CA ASN A 290 -1.52 -1.12 -71.73
C ASN A 290 -2.66 -0.11 -71.97
N ARG A 291 -2.63 1.06 -71.31
CA ARG A 291 -3.59 2.15 -71.54
C ARG A 291 -3.45 2.72 -72.94
N GLU A 292 -2.23 3.00 -73.39
CA GLU A 292 -1.94 3.47 -74.75
C GLU A 292 -2.40 2.46 -75.80
N LEU A 293 -2.12 1.17 -75.60
CA LEU A 293 -2.58 0.11 -76.50
C LEU A 293 -4.11 0.06 -76.58
N ARG A 294 -4.81 0.16 -75.44
CA ARG A 294 -6.28 0.25 -75.42
C ARG A 294 -6.79 1.47 -76.17
N GLN A 295 -6.13 2.62 -76.02
CA GLN A 295 -6.47 3.85 -76.72
C GLN A 295 -6.29 3.68 -78.24
N CYS A 296 -5.16 3.13 -78.69
CA CYS A 296 -4.92 2.83 -80.10
C CYS A 296 -5.95 1.83 -80.66
N ASN A 297 -6.24 0.75 -79.93
CA ASN A 297 -7.25 -0.24 -80.34
C ASN A 297 -8.64 0.38 -80.46
N LEU A 298 -9.04 1.22 -79.49
CA LEU A 298 -10.31 1.95 -79.56
C LEU A 298 -10.35 2.89 -80.77
N GLN A 299 -9.26 3.61 -81.02
CA GLN A 299 -9.18 4.53 -82.16
C GLN A 299 -9.22 3.78 -83.50
N GLN A 300 -8.60 2.61 -83.61
CA GLN A 300 -8.75 1.72 -84.78
C GLN A 300 -10.18 1.21 -84.92
N PHE A 301 -10.84 0.80 -83.83
CA PHE A 301 -12.23 0.36 -83.86
C PHE A 301 -13.16 1.47 -84.37
N ILE A 302 -13.00 2.71 -83.89
CA ILE A 302 -13.78 3.87 -84.35
C ILE A 302 -13.54 4.15 -85.85
N GLN A 303 -12.30 4.02 -86.34
CA GLN A 303 -11.98 4.19 -87.76
C GLN A 303 -12.56 3.08 -88.64
N GLN A 304 -12.53 1.83 -88.18
CA GLN A 304 -13.11 0.68 -88.88
C GLN A 304 -14.65 0.71 -88.84
N ALA A 305 -15.24 1.22 -87.75
CA ALA A 305 -16.67 1.46 -87.58
C ALA A 305 -17.15 2.79 -88.22
N GLY A 306 -16.56 3.19 -89.36
CA GLY A 306 -16.97 4.36 -90.13
C GLY A 306 -18.49 4.39 -90.39
N PRO A 307 -19.09 5.59 -90.58
CA PRO A 307 -20.50 5.86 -90.31
C PRO A 307 -21.43 4.89 -91.02
N ALA A 308 -22.09 4.03 -90.25
CA ALA A 308 -23.12 3.12 -90.71
C ALA A 308 -24.32 3.92 -91.24
N LEU A 309 -24.44 4.01 -92.57
CA LEU A 309 -25.68 4.39 -93.25
C LEU A 309 -26.81 3.39 -92.87
N PRO A 310 -28.04 3.85 -92.59
CA PRO A 310 -29.14 2.99 -92.17
C PRO A 310 -29.65 2.08 -93.31
N PRO A 311 -30.30 0.95 -92.96
CA PRO A 311 -30.29 -0.28 -93.76
C PRO A 311 -31.31 -0.27 -94.90
N ARG A 312 -30.99 -0.96 -96.01
CA ARG A 312 -31.98 -1.39 -97.01
C ARG A 312 -32.27 -2.90 -96.87
N PRO A 313 -33.55 -3.31 -96.96
CA PRO A 313 -34.00 -4.68 -96.65
C PRO A 313 -34.00 -5.62 -97.87
N GLN A 314 -34.24 -6.91 -97.59
CA GLN A 314 -34.53 -8.05 -98.50
C GLN A 314 -33.27 -8.80 -99.02
N ASP A 315 -33.20 -10.13 -99.11
CA ASP A 315 -34.16 -11.22 -98.88
C ASP A 315 -33.41 -12.58 -98.79
N SER A 316 -34.05 -13.56 -98.15
CA SER A 316 -34.02 -15.01 -98.46
C SER A 316 -32.73 -15.87 -98.41
N GLY A 317 -32.81 -16.94 -97.60
CA GLY A 317 -32.62 -18.31 -98.09
C GLY A 317 -31.30 -19.04 -97.76
N PRO A 318 -31.30 -20.40 -97.77
CA PRO A 318 -30.76 -21.18 -96.64
C PRO A 318 -29.68 -22.24 -97.01
N SER A 319 -29.20 -22.94 -95.97
CA SER A 319 -28.70 -24.33 -95.97
C SER A 319 -27.31 -24.64 -96.57
N GLN A 320 -26.39 -25.19 -95.75
CA GLN A 320 -26.03 -26.63 -95.71
C GLN A 320 -24.77 -26.90 -94.86
N ASP A 321 -24.93 -27.74 -93.83
CA ASP A 321 -23.95 -28.60 -93.15
C ASP A 321 -23.39 -29.72 -94.10
N PRO A 322 -22.56 -30.71 -93.67
CA PRO A 322 -21.30 -30.80 -92.87
C PRO A 322 -20.26 -31.69 -93.68
N PRO A 323 -19.31 -32.55 -93.19
CA PRO A 323 -18.88 -32.92 -91.81
C PRO A 323 -17.37 -33.22 -91.53
N ALA A 324 -17.12 -33.52 -90.24
CA ALA A 324 -16.22 -34.54 -89.65
C ALA A 324 -14.68 -34.34 -89.52
N SER A 325 -14.26 -34.00 -88.28
CA SER A 325 -13.36 -34.72 -87.31
C SER A 325 -12.08 -35.48 -87.75
N PRO A 326 -11.15 -35.87 -86.84
CA PRO A 326 -10.90 -35.49 -85.42
C PRO A 326 -9.40 -35.22 -85.06
N ALA A 327 -9.13 -34.79 -83.83
CA ALA A 327 -8.26 -35.49 -82.85
C ALA A 327 -7.77 -34.56 -81.71
N SER A 328 -8.04 -34.96 -80.47
CA SER A 328 -7.37 -34.48 -79.24
C SER A 328 -6.12 -35.34 -78.97
N PRO A 329 -5.21 -34.96 -78.04
CA PRO A 329 -5.43 -35.30 -76.63
C PRO A 329 -4.91 -34.29 -75.58
N SER A 330 -5.32 -34.60 -74.35
CA SER A 330 -5.20 -34.00 -73.03
C SER A 330 -3.78 -33.95 -72.43
N HIS A 331 -3.51 -33.01 -71.50
CA HIS A 331 -2.63 -33.19 -70.32
C HIS A 331 -2.93 -32.08 -69.27
N VAL A 332 -3.55 -32.41 -68.12
CA VAL A 332 -2.99 -32.77 -66.79
C VAL A 332 -2.47 -31.57 -65.96
N PHE A 333 -3.18 -31.27 -64.87
CA PHE A 333 -2.80 -30.40 -63.74
C PHE A 333 -1.85 -31.11 -62.76
N PRO A 334 -0.99 -30.40 -62.02
CA PRO A 334 -0.45 -30.87 -60.74
C PRO A 334 -1.04 -30.13 -59.53
N ARG A 335 -1.24 -30.89 -58.46
CA ARG A 335 -1.64 -30.51 -57.10
C ARG A 335 -0.45 -29.95 -56.30
N CYS A 336 -0.73 -29.03 -55.38
CA CYS A 336 0.15 -28.63 -54.28
C CYS A 336 0.19 -29.70 -53.17
N PRO A 337 1.30 -29.85 -52.43
CA PRO A 337 1.28 -30.45 -51.11
C PRO A 337 1.34 -29.39 -49.99
N ALA A 338 0.88 -29.81 -48.81
CA ALA A 338 0.89 -29.11 -47.53
C ALA A 338 2.24 -29.20 -46.82
#